data_AF-A0A3D5ZBT8-F1
#
_entry.id   AF-A0A3D5ZBT8-F1
#
_cell.length_a   1.000
_cell.length_b   1.000
_cell.length_c   1.000
_cell.angle_alpha   90.00
_cell.angle_beta   90.00
_cell.angle_gamma   90.00
#
_symmetry.space_group_name_H-M   'P 1'
#
loop_
_entity.id
_entity.type
_entity.pdbx_description
1 polymer ?
#
loop_
_entity_poly.entity_id
_entity_poly.type
_entity_poly.pdbx_seq_one_letter_code
_entity_poly.pdbx_strand_id
1 'polypeptide(L)'
;MEYSQFLPFSADGNRGFGVDLGFTYSPTEKFTVEASATNLGSINWSQDTEGYKLNEQEIAYSGFELDQFLLASDSTESAIEQFADSITDLFTPEENSDNFSTKMNRNIFLAGTINFSKKSKATVFFNSRNSFGETFNSLGGVYSKNFGRTLQLRGGLQLFNMKDMLIPVGLIVNVGPVQLGLHTDNVISVIQREKAKYVSGMFSIGLRFGKDERVKITD
;
A
#
# COMPACT_ATOMS: atom_id res chain seq x y z
N MET A 1 34.71 -19.34 5.08
CA MET A 1 33.23 -19.36 5.22
C MET A 1 32.90 -18.56 6.47
N GLU A 2 32.46 -17.32 6.28
CA GLU A 2 32.23 -16.37 7.38
C GLU A 2 30.84 -16.55 7.99
N TYR A 3 30.82 -16.77 9.30
CA TYR A 3 29.65 -17.03 10.13
C TYR A 3 28.82 -15.77 10.46
N SER A 4 29.13 -14.61 9.86
CA SER A 4 28.50 -13.31 10.17
C SER A 4 27.08 -13.14 9.59
N GLN A 5 26.65 -14.02 8.68
CA GLN A 5 25.39 -13.87 7.93
C GLN A 5 24.12 -14.22 8.72
N PHE A 6 24.23 -14.74 9.95
CA PHE A 6 23.08 -15.29 10.70
C PHE A 6 22.71 -14.56 11.99
N LEU A 7 23.35 -13.41 12.28
CA LEU A 7 22.94 -12.61 13.42
C LEU A 7 21.95 -11.52 12.96
N PRO A 8 20.70 -11.48 13.46
CA PRO A 8 19.74 -10.40 13.16
C PRO A 8 20.18 -9.02 13.70
N PHE A 9 21.36 -8.97 14.33
CA PHE A 9 22.03 -7.77 14.86
C PHE A 9 23.47 -7.64 14.33
N SER A 10 23.80 -8.28 13.19
CA SER A 10 25.07 -8.03 12.50
C SER A 10 25.27 -6.51 12.33
N ALA A 11 26.42 -6.02 12.75
CA ALA A 11 26.77 -4.62 12.60
C ALA A 11 27.15 -4.27 11.14
N ASP A 12 27.25 -5.26 10.27
CA ASP A 12 27.66 -5.07 8.89
C ASP A 12 26.47 -5.39 7.97
N GLY A 13 26.11 -4.47 7.08
CA GLY A 13 25.03 -4.63 6.08
C GLY A 13 23.92 -3.58 6.13
N ASN A 14 22.79 -3.89 5.48
CA ASN A 14 21.61 -3.03 5.35
C ASN A 14 20.95 -2.78 6.72
N ARG A 15 20.75 -1.51 7.09
CA ARG A 15 20.31 -1.11 8.44
C ARG A 15 19.18 -0.11 8.37
N GLY A 16 18.17 -0.28 9.23
CA GLY A 16 17.07 0.67 9.34
C GLY A 16 16.73 1.01 10.77
N PHE A 17 16.11 2.17 10.95
CA PHE A 17 15.47 2.56 12.20
C PHE A 17 14.06 3.03 11.90
N GLY A 18 13.09 2.58 12.71
CA GLY A 18 11.69 2.94 12.60
C GLY A 18 11.06 3.13 13.97
N VAL A 19 10.16 4.10 14.07
CA VAL A 19 9.34 4.34 15.26
C VAL A 19 7.86 4.42 14.88
N ASP A 20 7.03 3.88 15.76
CA ASP A 20 5.57 3.94 15.69
C ASP A 20 5.03 4.66 16.93
N LEU A 21 4.12 5.60 16.71
CA LEU A 21 3.48 6.38 17.76
C LEU A 21 1.95 6.28 17.61
N GLY A 22 1.27 6.13 18.75
CA GLY A 22 -0.18 6.03 18.82
C GLY A 22 -0.74 6.76 20.01
N PHE A 23 -1.92 7.36 19.84
CA PHE A 23 -2.64 8.10 20.85
C PHE A 23 -4.13 7.77 20.77
N THR A 24 -4.74 7.47 21.92
CA THR A 24 -6.18 7.28 22.05
C THR A 24 -6.66 8.07 23.26
N TYR A 25 -7.73 8.84 23.09
CA TYR A 25 -8.32 9.64 24.15
C TYR A 25 -9.85 9.59 24.10
N SER A 26 -10.45 9.20 25.21
CA SER A 26 -11.90 9.12 25.39
C SER A 26 -12.34 10.14 26.44
N PRO A 27 -12.63 11.40 26.06
CA PRO A 27 -13.06 12.42 27.03
C PRO A 27 -14.40 12.08 27.68
N THR A 28 -15.20 11.23 27.04
CA THR A 28 -16.45 10.67 27.58
C THR A 28 -16.60 9.22 27.10
N GLU A 29 -17.51 8.45 27.69
CA GLU A 29 -17.87 7.11 27.19
C GLU A 29 -18.44 7.14 25.75
N LYS A 30 -18.95 8.30 25.31
CA LYS A 30 -19.60 8.46 24.00
C LYS A 30 -18.65 8.87 22.90
N PHE A 31 -17.48 9.43 23.21
CA PHE A 31 -16.58 9.99 22.21
C PHE A 31 -15.16 9.47 22.40
N THR A 32 -14.52 9.09 21.30
CA THR A 32 -13.13 8.62 21.30
C THR A 32 -12.40 9.24 20.12
N VAL A 33 -11.21 9.76 20.36
CA VAL A 33 -10.28 10.28 19.36
C VAL A 33 -9.07 9.36 19.31
N GLU A 34 -8.64 9.04 18.10
CA GLU A 34 -7.50 8.16 17.84
C GLU A 34 -6.58 8.86 16.84
N ALA A 35 -5.28 8.75 17.06
CA ALA A 35 -4.26 9.22 16.14
C ALA A 35 -3.09 8.24 16.15
N SER A 36 -2.50 7.97 14.99
CA SER A 36 -1.25 7.22 14.92
C SER A 36 -0.37 7.70 13.77
N ALA A 37 0.93 7.54 13.97
CA ALA A 37 1.95 7.75 12.97
C ALA A 37 2.88 6.54 13.02
N THR A 38 2.88 5.76 11.94
CA THR A 38 3.58 4.48 11.84
C THR A 38 4.58 4.51 10.70
N ASN A 39 5.59 3.65 10.79
CA ASN A 39 6.70 3.54 9.84
C ASN A 39 7.45 4.88 9.69
N LEU A 40 7.69 5.59 10.80
CA LEU A 40 8.52 6.79 10.79
C LEU A 40 9.98 6.38 10.86
N GLY A 41 10.68 6.43 9.74
CA GLY A 41 12.04 5.92 9.69
C GLY A 41 12.66 5.87 8.31
N SER A 42 13.85 5.30 8.26
CA SER A 42 14.57 5.06 7.02
C SER A 42 15.37 3.77 7.10
N ILE A 43 15.69 3.24 5.92
CA ILE A 43 16.57 2.10 5.73
C ILE A 43 17.75 2.59 4.90
N ASN A 44 18.96 2.39 5.39
CA ASN A 44 20.20 2.59 4.68
C ASN A 44 20.65 1.26 4.10
N TRP A 45 20.90 1.27 2.80
CA TRP A 45 21.34 0.12 2.01
C TRP A 45 22.83 0.30 1.73
N SER A 46 23.63 -0.66 2.16
CA SER A 46 25.09 -0.64 2.02
C SER A 46 25.68 -2.01 1.69
N GLN A 47 24.83 -2.99 1.40
CA GLN A 47 25.21 -4.34 1.02
C GLN A 47 24.23 -4.85 -0.05
N ASP A 48 24.77 -5.56 -1.03
CA ASP A 48 24.04 -6.09 -2.19
C ASP A 48 23.27 -4.97 -2.94
N THR A 49 23.92 -3.82 -3.06
CA THR A 49 23.42 -2.65 -3.82
C THR A 49 23.85 -2.76 -5.27
N GLU A 50 22.88 -2.67 -6.18
CA GLU A 50 23.11 -2.55 -7.63
C GLU A 50 22.44 -1.26 -8.12
N GLY A 51 23.25 -0.38 -8.70
CA GLY A 51 22.83 0.86 -9.32
C GLY A 51 23.28 0.89 -10.77
N TYR A 52 22.38 1.34 -11.64
CA TYR A 52 22.65 1.51 -13.07
C TYR A 52 22.44 2.98 -13.40
N LYS A 53 23.46 3.64 -13.94
CA LYS A 53 23.38 5.04 -14.36
C LYS A 53 23.66 5.15 -15.85
N LEU A 54 22.71 5.68 -16.59
CA LEU A 54 22.98 6.10 -17.97
C LEU A 54 23.48 7.55 -17.95
N ASN A 55 24.64 7.80 -18.54
CA ASN A 55 25.13 9.16 -18.71
C ASN A 55 24.28 9.90 -19.77
N GLU A 56 24.26 11.23 -19.74
CA GLU A 56 23.58 12.01 -20.78
C GLU A 56 24.27 11.74 -22.13
N GLN A 57 23.59 11.04 -23.02
CA GLN A 57 24.09 10.73 -24.36
C GLN A 57 23.42 11.66 -25.37
N GLU A 58 24.22 12.29 -26.22
CA GLU A 58 23.74 13.09 -27.35
C GLU A 58 23.93 12.30 -28.65
N ILE A 59 22.85 12.09 -29.40
CA ILE A 59 22.89 11.42 -30.71
C ILE A 59 22.56 12.43 -31.79
N ALA A 60 23.53 12.73 -32.64
CA ALA A 60 23.31 13.44 -33.90
C ALA A 60 23.14 12.41 -35.03
N TYR A 61 21.93 12.28 -35.57
CA TYR A 61 21.62 11.40 -36.69
C TYR A 61 21.35 12.21 -37.96
N SER A 62 22.15 11.99 -39.01
CA SER A 62 22.05 12.70 -40.29
C SER A 62 21.37 11.89 -41.41
N GLY A 63 20.90 10.68 -41.14
CA GLY A 63 20.34 9.78 -42.17
C GLY A 63 21.40 8.93 -42.88
N PHE A 64 20.94 7.91 -43.61
CA PHE A 64 21.78 7.07 -44.47
C PHE A 64 21.78 7.61 -45.91
N GLU A 65 22.93 7.55 -46.59
CA GLU A 65 23.03 7.89 -48.01
C GLU A 65 22.41 6.77 -48.87
N LEU A 66 21.37 7.12 -49.66
CA LEU A 66 20.54 6.15 -50.40
C LEU A 66 21.26 5.46 -51.57
N ASP A 67 22.30 6.07 -52.11
CA ASP A 67 23.11 5.55 -53.21
C ASP A 67 23.97 4.35 -52.78
N GLN A 68 24.51 4.36 -51.56
CA GLN A 68 25.23 3.22 -50.98
C GLN A 68 24.30 2.04 -50.67
N PHE A 69 23.04 2.31 -50.29
CA PHE A 69 22.03 1.31 -49.98
C PHE A 69 21.55 0.54 -51.22
N LEU A 70 21.52 1.20 -52.38
CA LEU A 70 20.98 0.64 -53.62
C LEU A 70 22.01 -0.09 -54.49
N LEU A 71 23.31 0.19 -54.30
CA LEU A 71 24.39 -0.32 -55.17
C LEU A 71 25.26 -1.41 -54.53
N ALA A 72 25.18 -1.62 -53.22
CA ALA A 72 25.96 -2.62 -52.52
C ALA A 72 25.16 -3.24 -51.35
N SER A 73 24.56 -4.41 -51.61
CA SER A 73 23.79 -5.17 -50.63
C SER A 73 24.64 -5.58 -49.41
N ASP A 74 25.91 -5.94 -49.63
CA ASP A 74 26.82 -6.39 -48.56
C ASP A 74 27.30 -5.24 -47.66
N SER A 75 27.40 -4.00 -48.17
CA SER A 75 27.77 -2.83 -47.37
C SER A 75 26.60 -2.28 -46.56
N THR A 76 25.37 -2.58 -46.98
CA THR A 76 24.15 -2.09 -46.35
C THR A 76 23.91 -2.75 -44.99
N GLU A 77 24.07 -4.07 -44.90
CA GLU A 77 23.97 -4.82 -43.64
C GLU A 77 25.02 -4.29 -42.64
N SER A 78 26.26 -4.11 -43.08
CA SER A 78 27.35 -3.59 -42.24
C SER A 78 27.14 -2.16 -41.73
N ALA A 79 26.44 -1.30 -42.48
CA ALA A 79 26.18 0.09 -42.09
C ALA A 79 25.02 0.18 -41.07
N ILE A 80 24.02 -0.69 -41.20
CA ILE A 80 22.93 -0.83 -40.22
C ILE A 80 23.46 -1.41 -38.92
N GLU A 81 24.32 -2.44 -38.99
CA GLU A 81 24.98 -3.03 -37.82
C GLU A 81 25.83 -2.00 -37.08
N GLN A 82 26.69 -1.25 -37.77
CA GLN A 82 27.51 -0.19 -37.15
C GLN A 82 26.66 0.90 -36.50
N PHE A 83 25.52 1.26 -37.10
CA PHE A 83 24.59 2.21 -36.49
C PHE A 83 23.91 1.62 -35.25
N ALA A 84 23.45 0.37 -35.32
CA ALA A 84 22.85 -0.33 -34.19
C ALA A 84 23.83 -0.51 -33.04
N ASP A 85 25.10 -0.82 -33.33
CA ASP A 85 26.18 -0.91 -32.34
C ASP A 85 26.45 0.46 -31.71
N SER A 86 26.49 1.53 -32.51
CA SER A 86 26.68 2.88 -31.99
C SER A 86 25.57 3.32 -31.04
N ILE A 87 24.33 2.90 -31.30
CA ILE A 87 23.20 3.11 -30.39
C ILE A 87 23.37 2.24 -29.13
N THR A 88 23.72 0.96 -29.29
CA THR A 88 23.86 0.00 -28.19
C THR A 88 24.94 0.42 -27.20
N ASP A 89 26.10 0.88 -27.68
CA ASP A 89 27.19 1.36 -26.85
C ASP A 89 26.78 2.58 -26.03
N LEU A 90 25.97 3.48 -26.59
CA LEU A 90 25.44 4.64 -25.86
C LEU A 90 24.48 4.22 -24.75
N PHE A 91 23.77 3.10 -24.90
CA PHE A 91 22.86 2.56 -23.91
C PHE A 91 23.52 1.60 -22.89
N THR A 92 24.85 1.51 -22.86
CA THR A 92 25.56 0.73 -21.83
C THR A 92 25.58 1.51 -20.51
N PRO A 93 24.88 1.05 -19.46
CA PRO A 93 24.84 1.77 -18.18
C PRO A 93 26.15 1.61 -17.42
N GLU A 94 26.55 2.65 -16.70
CA GLU A 94 27.59 2.57 -15.68
C GLU A 94 27.00 1.88 -14.44
N GLU A 95 27.58 0.73 -14.07
CA GLU A 95 27.22 -0.01 -12.87
C GLU A 95 27.93 0.57 -11.63
N ASN A 96 27.18 0.78 -10.56
CA ASN A 96 27.73 1.16 -9.25
C ASN A 96 27.06 0.34 -8.14
N SER A 97 27.73 0.27 -6.99
CA SER A 97 27.20 -0.36 -5.77
C SER A 97 27.08 0.67 -4.65
N ASP A 98 26.74 1.90 -5.00
CA ASP A 98 26.72 3.01 -4.06
C ASP A 98 25.68 2.80 -2.94
N ASN A 99 26.04 3.25 -1.74
CA ASN A 99 25.13 3.24 -0.61
C ASN A 99 23.99 4.24 -0.85
N PHE A 100 22.75 3.83 -0.57
CA PHE A 100 21.58 4.71 -0.68
C PHE A 100 20.63 4.53 0.49
N SER A 101 19.69 5.47 0.64
CA SER A 101 18.71 5.44 1.73
C SER A 101 17.29 5.51 1.19
N THR A 102 16.41 4.65 1.71
CA THR A 102 14.97 4.70 1.44
C THR A 102 14.22 5.13 2.69
N LYS A 103 13.25 6.03 2.52
CA LYS A 103 12.30 6.35 3.59
C LYS A 103 11.31 5.20 3.73
N MET A 104 10.95 4.86 4.96
CA MET A 104 9.90 3.87 5.19
C MET A 104 8.54 4.39 4.71
N ASN A 105 7.65 3.45 4.35
CA ASN A 105 6.28 3.72 3.89
C ASN A 105 5.41 4.24 5.06
N ARG A 106 5.58 5.53 5.39
CA ARG A 106 4.90 6.22 6.49
C ARG A 106 3.39 6.11 6.36
N ASN A 107 2.72 5.88 7.47
CA ASN A 107 1.26 5.85 7.55
C ASN A 107 0.75 6.68 8.73
N ILE A 108 0.02 7.75 8.44
CA ILE A 108 -0.65 8.63 9.41
C ILE A 108 -2.14 8.29 9.41
N PHE A 109 -2.72 8.08 10.59
CA PHE A 109 -4.14 7.79 10.75
C PHE A 109 -4.72 8.68 11.85
N LEU A 110 -5.90 9.25 11.58
CA LEU A 110 -6.68 10.03 12.54
C LEU A 110 -8.11 9.52 12.49
N ALA A 111 -8.75 9.33 13.65
CA ALA A 111 -10.15 8.94 13.71
C ALA A 111 -10.87 9.58 14.89
N GLY A 112 -12.17 9.82 14.69
CA GLY A 112 -13.11 10.22 15.73
C GLY A 112 -14.28 9.25 15.71
N THR A 113 -14.59 8.66 16.86
CA THR A 113 -15.68 7.70 17.04
C THR A 113 -16.73 8.26 18.00
N ILE A 114 -18.00 8.20 17.59
CA ILE A 114 -19.18 8.49 18.43
C ILE A 114 -19.95 7.19 18.70
N ASN A 115 -20.08 6.82 19.98
CA ASN A 115 -20.94 5.74 20.43
C ASN A 115 -22.36 6.30 20.70
N PHE A 116 -23.30 6.03 19.80
CA PHE A 116 -24.70 6.42 19.99
C PHE A 116 -25.39 5.55 21.06
N SER A 117 -24.98 4.29 21.16
CA SER A 117 -25.46 3.34 22.16
C SER A 117 -24.42 2.24 22.37
N LYS A 118 -24.68 1.33 23.32
CA LYS A 118 -23.89 0.09 23.49
C LYS A 118 -23.88 -0.80 22.22
N LYS A 119 -24.82 -0.57 21.29
CA LYS A 119 -25.01 -1.37 20.08
C LYS A 119 -24.66 -0.63 18.80
N SER A 120 -24.38 0.67 18.82
CA SER A 120 -24.19 1.44 17.59
C SER A 120 -23.16 2.54 17.73
N LYS A 121 -22.27 2.62 16.74
CA LYS A 121 -21.23 3.65 16.66
C LYS A 121 -21.00 4.11 15.24
N ALA A 122 -20.60 5.37 15.08
CA ALA A 122 -20.05 5.90 13.84
C ALA A 122 -18.60 6.34 14.09
N THR A 123 -17.74 6.11 13.09
CA THR A 123 -16.34 6.54 13.09
C THR A 123 -16.09 7.32 11.81
N VAL A 124 -15.53 8.52 11.93
CA VAL A 124 -14.96 9.27 10.80
C VAL A 124 -13.45 9.18 10.91
N PHE A 125 -12.76 8.96 9.79
CA PHE A 125 -11.32 8.79 9.78
C PHE A 125 -10.66 9.47 8.58
N PHE A 126 -9.43 9.89 8.78
CA PHE A 126 -8.49 10.31 7.76
C PHE A 126 -7.26 9.40 7.81
N ASN A 127 -6.75 9.02 6.65
CA ASN A 127 -5.54 8.22 6.51
C ASN A 127 -4.64 8.82 5.43
N SER A 128 -3.35 8.95 5.69
CA SER A 128 -2.34 9.34 4.71
C SER A 128 -1.22 8.33 4.72
N ARG A 129 -1.09 7.57 3.63
CA ARG A 129 -0.11 6.50 3.49
C ARG A 129 0.83 6.79 2.35
N ASN A 130 2.13 6.75 2.62
CA ASN A 130 3.15 6.70 1.58
C ASN A 130 3.36 5.24 1.16
N SER A 131 3.51 5.02 -0.14
CA SER A 131 3.85 3.73 -0.72
C SER A 131 4.80 3.96 -1.88
N PHE A 132 6.08 3.64 -1.69
CA PHE A 132 7.12 3.74 -2.72
C PHE A 132 7.22 5.13 -3.36
N GLY A 133 7.23 6.19 -2.53
CA GLY A 133 7.37 7.57 -3.00
C GLY A 133 6.03 8.27 -3.26
N GLU A 134 4.97 7.52 -3.56
CA GLU A 134 3.64 8.06 -3.78
C GLU A 134 2.85 8.19 -2.47
N THR A 135 2.02 9.24 -2.35
CA THR A 135 1.20 9.46 -1.15
C THR A 135 -0.28 9.34 -1.47
N PHE A 136 -0.96 8.44 -0.76
CA PHE A 136 -2.38 8.17 -0.89
C PHE A 136 -3.13 8.68 0.34
N ASN A 137 -4.10 9.56 0.13
CA ASN A 137 -4.92 10.11 1.19
C ASN A 137 -6.34 9.54 1.12
N SER A 138 -6.88 9.10 2.25
CA SER A 138 -8.26 8.62 2.36
C SER A 138 -9.02 9.36 3.44
N LEU A 139 -10.27 9.70 3.18
CA LEU A 139 -11.21 10.24 4.16
C LEU A 139 -12.46 9.38 4.11
N GLY A 140 -12.97 8.95 5.25
CA GLY A 140 -14.15 8.09 5.26
C GLY A 140 -14.94 8.14 6.55
N GLY A 141 -16.13 7.56 6.48
CA GLY A 141 -17.03 7.39 7.61
C GLY A 141 -17.64 5.99 7.56
N VAL A 142 -17.66 5.30 8.69
CA VAL A 142 -18.28 3.97 8.84
C VAL A 142 -19.24 3.99 10.02
N TYR A 143 -20.45 3.51 9.79
CA TYR A 143 -21.42 3.19 10.82
C TYR A 143 -21.43 1.68 11.06
N SER A 144 -21.56 1.29 12.32
CA SER A 144 -21.72 -0.12 12.70
C SER A 144 -22.83 -0.29 13.73
N LYS A 145 -23.58 -1.38 13.59
CA LYS A 145 -24.67 -1.74 14.50
C LYS A 145 -24.65 -3.22 14.84
N ASN A 146 -24.70 -3.51 16.13
CA ASN A 146 -24.85 -4.83 16.71
C ASN A 146 -26.33 -5.18 16.89
N PHE A 147 -26.71 -6.34 16.36
CA PHE A 147 -28.01 -6.97 16.55
C PHE A 147 -27.84 -8.14 17.52
N GLY A 148 -28.09 -7.85 18.79
CA GLY A 148 -27.79 -8.77 19.88
C GLY A 148 -26.28 -9.04 19.98
N ARG A 149 -25.92 -10.29 20.23
CA ARG A 149 -24.53 -10.75 20.36
C ARG A 149 -24.03 -11.50 19.12
N THR A 150 -24.94 -11.82 18.20
CA THR A 150 -24.70 -12.71 17.07
C THR A 150 -24.30 -11.96 15.82
N LEU A 151 -24.94 -10.83 15.50
CA LEU A 151 -24.76 -10.17 14.22
C LEU A 151 -24.29 -8.73 14.39
N GLN A 152 -23.33 -8.31 13.58
CA GLN A 152 -22.95 -6.91 13.41
C GLN A 152 -22.96 -6.57 11.92
N LEU A 153 -23.60 -5.46 11.58
CA LEU A 153 -23.56 -4.88 10.24
C LEU A 153 -22.71 -3.61 10.25
N ARG A 154 -21.96 -3.41 9.16
CA ARG A 154 -21.12 -2.23 8.92
C ARG A 154 -21.41 -1.69 7.53
N GLY A 155 -21.48 -0.38 7.42
CA GLY A 155 -21.64 0.31 6.16
C GLY A 155 -21.03 1.70 6.24
N GLY A 156 -20.49 2.19 5.13
CA GLY A 156 -19.81 3.48 5.12
C GLY A 156 -19.61 4.06 3.74
N LEU A 157 -18.86 5.16 3.73
CA LEU A 157 -18.38 5.84 2.54
C LEU A 157 -16.91 6.20 2.75
N GLN A 158 -16.10 6.04 1.72
CA GLN A 158 -14.69 6.42 1.73
C GLN A 158 -14.31 7.09 0.41
N LEU A 159 -13.63 8.23 0.49
CA LEU A 159 -12.96 8.87 -0.63
C LEU A 159 -11.50 8.44 -0.60
N PHE A 160 -11.13 7.49 -1.44
CA PHE A 160 -9.75 7.04 -1.64
C PHE A 160 -9.02 7.95 -2.61
N ASN A 161 -7.77 8.29 -2.27
CA ASN A 161 -6.94 9.27 -2.96
C ASN A 161 -7.66 10.60 -3.29
N MET A 162 -8.63 10.99 -2.44
CA MET A 162 -9.51 12.15 -2.62
C MET A 162 -10.29 12.18 -3.96
N LYS A 163 -10.41 11.05 -4.67
CA LYS A 163 -11.04 10.98 -6.00
C LYS A 163 -12.02 9.82 -6.12
N ASP A 164 -11.61 8.64 -5.68
CA ASP A 164 -12.39 7.42 -5.85
C ASP A 164 -13.35 7.23 -4.67
N MET A 165 -14.65 7.29 -4.94
CA MET A 165 -15.66 7.01 -3.92
C MET A 165 -15.91 5.51 -3.82
N LEU A 166 -15.77 4.99 -2.60
CA LEU A 166 -15.99 3.62 -2.21
C LEU A 166 -17.14 3.53 -1.22
N ILE A 167 -17.94 2.47 -1.33
CA ILE A 167 -19.07 2.20 -0.44
C ILE A 167 -18.82 0.85 0.25
N PRO A 168 -18.03 0.85 1.35
CA PRO A 168 -17.73 -0.37 2.06
C PRO A 168 -18.95 -0.88 2.80
N VAL A 169 -19.19 -2.19 2.71
CA VAL A 169 -20.21 -2.89 3.50
C VAL A 169 -19.62 -4.17 4.06
N GLY A 170 -20.04 -4.53 5.26
CA GLY A 170 -19.57 -5.74 5.91
C GLY A 170 -20.56 -6.31 6.92
N LEU A 171 -20.46 -7.60 7.15
CA LEU A 171 -21.19 -8.34 8.14
C LEU A 171 -20.22 -9.16 8.99
N ILE A 172 -20.49 -9.23 10.28
CA ILE A 172 -19.78 -10.10 11.21
C ILE A 172 -20.80 -10.93 11.96
N VAL A 173 -20.61 -12.25 11.97
CA VAL A 173 -21.44 -13.23 12.65
C VAL A 173 -20.62 -13.92 13.73
N ASN A 174 -21.11 -13.89 14.96
CA ASN A 174 -20.54 -14.61 16.10
C ASN A 174 -21.30 -15.91 16.32
N VAL A 175 -20.61 -17.04 16.18
CA VAL A 175 -21.12 -18.39 16.40
C VAL A 175 -20.31 -19.04 17.53
N GLY A 176 -20.80 -18.90 18.77
CA GLY A 176 -20.09 -19.36 19.96
C GLY A 176 -18.72 -18.69 20.09
N PRO A 177 -17.61 -19.45 20.15
CA PRO A 177 -16.26 -18.89 20.23
C PRO A 177 -15.72 -18.41 18.87
N VAL A 178 -16.43 -18.63 17.77
CA VAL A 178 -15.96 -18.27 16.42
C VAL A 178 -16.64 -16.98 15.97
N GLN A 179 -15.87 -16.06 15.41
CA GLN A 179 -16.35 -14.87 14.71
C GLN A 179 -16.01 -15.01 13.24
N LEU A 180 -17.02 -14.90 12.38
CA LEU A 180 -16.88 -14.92 10.93
C LEU A 180 -17.20 -13.54 10.38
N GLY A 181 -16.39 -13.02 9.47
CA GLY A 181 -16.61 -11.72 8.84
C GLY A 181 -16.57 -11.83 7.33
N LEU A 182 -17.43 -11.06 6.67
CA LEU A 182 -17.41 -10.84 5.23
C LEU A 182 -17.52 -9.35 4.97
N HIS A 183 -16.69 -8.79 4.10
CA HIS A 183 -16.82 -7.39 3.67
C HIS A 183 -16.31 -7.18 2.25
N THR A 184 -16.74 -6.07 1.65
CA THR A 184 -16.26 -5.54 0.38
C THR A 184 -15.99 -4.05 0.54
N ASP A 185 -14.99 -3.53 -0.15
CA ASP A 185 -14.64 -2.10 -0.07
C ASP A 185 -15.58 -1.27 -0.95
N ASN A 186 -16.23 -1.88 -1.95
CA ASN A 186 -17.16 -1.20 -2.82
C ASN A 186 -18.34 -2.10 -3.21
N VAL A 187 -19.47 -1.98 -2.51
CA VAL A 187 -20.67 -2.78 -2.81
C VAL A 187 -21.20 -2.57 -4.23
N ILE A 188 -20.96 -1.38 -4.83
CA ILE A 188 -21.41 -1.08 -6.19
C ILE A 188 -20.70 -1.98 -7.20
N SER A 189 -19.43 -2.33 -6.98
CA SER A 189 -18.70 -3.21 -7.91
C SER A 189 -19.21 -4.64 -7.88
N VAL A 190 -19.73 -5.09 -6.74
CA VAL A 190 -20.37 -6.42 -6.61
C VAL A 190 -21.72 -6.46 -7.31
N ILE A 191 -22.52 -5.39 -7.19
CA ILE A 191 -23.87 -5.32 -7.79
C ILE A 191 -23.79 -5.06 -9.31
N GLN A 192 -22.91 -4.14 -9.75
CA GLN A 192 -22.76 -3.73 -11.15
C GLN A 192 -21.41 -4.19 -11.72
N ARG A 193 -21.20 -5.50 -11.75
CA ARG A 193 -19.92 -6.10 -12.16
C ARG A 193 -19.45 -5.67 -13.55
N GLU A 194 -20.35 -5.45 -14.50
CA GLU A 194 -20.01 -5.05 -15.87
C GLU A 194 -19.42 -3.63 -15.98
N LYS A 195 -19.73 -2.76 -15.00
CA LYS A 195 -19.22 -1.39 -14.93
C LYS A 195 -18.08 -1.24 -13.92
N ALA A 196 -17.74 -2.33 -13.22
CA ALA A 196 -16.73 -2.32 -12.17
C ALA A 196 -15.32 -2.41 -12.77
N LYS A 197 -14.45 -1.46 -12.39
CA LYS A 197 -13.01 -1.57 -12.70
C LYS A 197 -12.33 -2.70 -11.92
N TYR A 198 -12.80 -2.98 -10.71
CA TYR A 198 -12.35 -4.08 -9.86
C TYR A 198 -13.45 -4.49 -8.88
N VAL A 199 -13.40 -5.74 -8.42
CA VAL A 199 -14.26 -6.28 -7.36
C VAL A 199 -13.36 -6.70 -6.21
N SER A 200 -13.68 -6.26 -4.98
CA SER A 200 -12.96 -6.69 -3.77
C SER A 200 -13.90 -7.40 -2.81
N GLY A 201 -13.37 -8.39 -2.10
CA GLY A 201 -14.08 -9.13 -1.07
C GLY A 201 -13.08 -9.74 -0.11
N MET A 202 -13.37 -9.68 1.18
CA MET A 202 -12.53 -10.24 2.23
C MET A 202 -13.37 -11.05 3.21
N PHE A 203 -12.89 -12.23 3.52
CA PHE A 203 -13.43 -13.11 4.55
C PHE A 203 -12.47 -13.16 5.73
N SER A 204 -13.00 -13.12 6.96
CA SER A 204 -12.21 -13.20 8.19
C SER A 204 -12.77 -14.25 9.14
N ILE A 205 -11.86 -14.90 9.87
CA ILE A 205 -12.17 -15.81 10.99
C ILE A 205 -11.41 -15.31 12.21
N GLY A 206 -12.09 -15.18 13.35
CA GLY A 206 -11.50 -14.87 14.64
C GLY A 206 -11.99 -15.83 15.72
N LEU A 207 -11.13 -16.15 16.68
CA LEU A 207 -11.50 -16.91 17.88
C LEU A 207 -11.65 -15.94 19.06
N ARG A 208 -12.76 -16.06 19.77
CA ARG A 208 -13.10 -15.24 20.94
C ARG A 208 -13.02 -16.07 22.20
N PHE A 209 -12.09 -15.69 23.07
CA PHE A 209 -11.93 -16.29 24.40
C PHE A 209 -12.37 -15.29 25.47
N GLY A 210 -13.07 -15.76 26.50
CA GLY A 210 -13.57 -14.93 27.60
C GLY A 210 -15.10 -14.87 27.69
N LYS A 211 -15.60 -14.55 28.89
CA LYS A 211 -17.03 -14.50 29.20
C LYS A 211 -17.56 -13.11 28.88
N ASP A 212 -18.34 -12.97 27.80
CA ASP A 212 -19.14 -11.76 27.56
C ASP A 212 -20.00 -11.50 28.81
N GLU A 213 -19.84 -10.33 29.43
CA GLU A 213 -20.69 -9.91 30.53
C GLU A 213 -22.15 -9.93 30.09
N ARG A 214 -23.00 -10.63 30.85
CA ARG A 214 -24.45 -10.67 30.60
C ARG A 214 -25.03 -9.32 30.99
N VAL A 215 -25.02 -8.36 30.07
CA VAL A 215 -25.79 -7.13 30.26
C VAL A 215 -27.26 -7.50 30.15
N LYS A 216 -27.97 -7.53 31.29
CA LYS A 216 -29.42 -7.62 31.33
C LYS A 216 -29.97 -6.44 30.53
N ILE A 217 -30.72 -6.75 29.48
CA ILE A 217 -31.50 -5.78 28.72
C ILE A 217 -32.73 -5.51 29.59
N THR A 218 -32.81 -4.34 30.20
CA THR A 218 -34.08 -3.79 30.69
C THR A 218 -34.56 -2.83 29.61
N ASP A 219 -35.76 -3.13 29.10
CA ASP A 219 -36.48 -2.34 28.08
C ASP A 219 -36.80 -0.92 28.54
#